data_AF-A0A9D3YXH2-F1
#
_entry.id   AF-A0A9D3YXH2-F1
#
_cell.length_a   1.000
_cell.length_b   1.000
_cell.length_c   1.000
_cell.angle_alpha   90.00
_cell.angle_beta   90.00
_cell.angle_gamma   90.00
#
_symmetry.space_group_name_H-M   'P 1'
#
loop_
_entity.id
_entity.type
_entity.pdbx_description
1 polymer ?
#
loop_
_entity_poly.entity_id
_entity_poly.type
_entity_poly.pdbx_seq_one_letter_code
_entity_poly.pdbx_strand_id
1 'polypeptide(L)'
;MTYTTRVVYLESRGHNRKARVLDCTIPILLTDSKEKYLEKHQTEFEKRFINSFIWWSKGGANTSDTLKKVKLRFDQKTKANKSYTVYVYLGTCDLTKLNTDGLIELRSRDETIVAEITAKSKELSHFLISKGCHVIFLQIPYYSIAKWNKERGQQAQQLEEKSIEEDKILIKLIDTLNSKLNTLNTGRTPIFNKDLQKAGHTSGVVA
;
A
#
# COMPACT_ATOMS: atom_id res chain seq x y z
N MET A 1 -25.38 -1.70 -18.03
CA MET A 1 -25.70 -2.70 -16.98
C MET A 1 -24.57 -2.70 -15.96
N THR A 2 -24.84 -2.37 -14.71
CA THR A 2 -23.81 -2.34 -13.64
C THR A 2 -24.01 -3.54 -12.75
N TYR A 3 -23.07 -4.50 -12.80
CA TYR A 3 -23.09 -5.68 -11.94
C TYR A 3 -22.86 -5.24 -10.49
N THR A 4 -23.87 -5.41 -9.65
CA THR A 4 -23.70 -5.28 -8.20
C THR A 4 -23.27 -6.65 -7.69
N THR A 5 -21.96 -6.87 -7.54
CA THR A 5 -21.44 -8.12 -7.00
C THR A 5 -21.77 -8.21 -5.52
N ARG A 6 -22.91 -8.83 -5.18
CA ARG A 6 -23.26 -9.15 -3.79
C ARG A 6 -22.44 -10.35 -3.34
N VAL A 7 -21.39 -10.11 -2.55
CA VAL A 7 -20.68 -11.21 -1.88
C VAL A 7 -21.48 -11.57 -0.63
N VAL A 8 -22.17 -12.70 -0.67
CA VAL A 8 -22.88 -13.26 0.49
C VAL A 8 -21.92 -14.23 1.18
N TYR A 9 -21.49 -13.92 2.40
CA TYR A 9 -20.76 -14.87 3.23
C TYR A 9 -21.74 -15.54 4.21
N LEU A 10 -21.65 -16.87 4.31
CA LEU A 10 -22.38 -17.65 5.31
C LEU A 10 -21.43 -17.91 6.49
N GLU A 11 -21.59 -17.18 7.59
CA GLU A 11 -20.92 -17.57 8.84
C GLU A 11 -21.61 -18.80 9.42
N SER A 12 -20.92 -19.95 9.46
CA SER A 12 -21.41 -21.13 10.19
C SER A 12 -20.96 -21.06 11.64
N ARG A 13 -21.73 -20.37 12.48
CA ARG A 13 -21.69 -20.58 13.94
C ARG A 13 -23.11 -20.75 14.45
N GLY A 14 -23.51 -22.01 14.66
CA GLY A 14 -24.71 -22.43 15.37
C GLY A 14 -26.05 -21.99 14.76
N HIS A 15 -26.72 -22.91 14.05
CA HIS A 15 -28.19 -23.04 13.81
C HIS A 15 -29.03 -21.81 13.40
N ASN A 16 -28.47 -20.62 13.24
CA ASN A 16 -29.13 -19.40 12.78
C ASN A 16 -28.28 -18.76 11.67
N ARG A 17 -28.57 -19.11 10.42
CA ARG A 17 -27.95 -18.48 9.24
C ARG A 17 -28.55 -17.09 9.06
N LYS A 18 -27.90 -16.04 9.57
CA LYS A 18 -28.19 -14.67 9.14
C LYS A 18 -27.29 -14.32 7.96
N ALA A 19 -27.88 -14.18 6.78
CA ALA A 19 -27.17 -13.59 5.65
C ALA A 19 -26.87 -12.12 5.98
N ARG A 20 -25.59 -11.79 6.19
CA ARG A 20 -25.16 -10.39 6.20
C ARG A 20 -24.97 -9.95 4.76
N VAL A 21 -25.82 -9.02 4.32
CA VAL A 21 -25.53 -8.24 3.13
C VAL A 21 -24.36 -7.33 3.51
N LEU A 22 -23.16 -7.65 3.02
CA LEU A 22 -22.07 -6.69 3.05
C LEU A 22 -22.48 -5.56 2.13
N ASP A 23 -22.60 -4.34 2.69
CA ASP A 23 -22.65 -3.13 1.87
C ASP A 23 -21.43 -3.18 0.95
N CYS A 24 -21.68 -3.39 -0.35
CA CYS A 24 -20.63 -3.61 -1.33
C CYS A 24 -19.92 -2.27 -1.56
N THR A 25 -18.91 -1.99 -0.75
CA THR A 25 -18.08 -0.80 -0.91
C THR A 25 -17.22 -0.95 -2.15
N ILE A 26 -17.12 0.11 -2.96
CA ILE A 26 -16.25 0.13 -4.13
C ILE A 26 -14.80 0.27 -3.65
N PRO A 27 -13.89 -0.67 -3.99
CA PRO A 27 -12.51 -0.59 -3.55
C PRO A 27 -11.72 0.42 -4.39
N ILE A 28 -11.00 1.31 -3.72
CA ILE A 28 -10.04 2.24 -4.33
C ILE A 28 -8.67 1.89 -3.78
N LEU A 29 -7.65 1.78 -4.64
CA LEU A 29 -6.26 1.64 -4.21
C LEU A 29 -5.48 2.91 -4.54
N LEU A 30 -5.00 3.58 -3.50
CA LEU A 30 -4.06 4.69 -3.60
C LEU A 30 -2.64 4.13 -3.51
N THR A 31 -1.83 4.34 -4.54
CA THR A 31 -0.45 3.86 -4.54
C THR A 31 0.48 4.78 -5.33
N ASP A 32 1.79 4.63 -5.11
CA ASP A 32 2.82 5.37 -5.83
C ASP A 32 3.08 4.72 -7.20
N SER A 33 4.04 3.79 -7.26
CA SER A 33 4.48 3.07 -8.46
C SER A 33 4.11 1.58 -8.44
N LYS A 34 3.54 1.08 -7.34
CA LYS A 34 3.33 -0.37 -7.15
C LYS A 34 2.24 -0.96 -8.04
N GLU A 35 1.35 -0.15 -8.61
CA GLU A 35 0.34 -0.60 -9.57
C GLU A 35 0.95 -1.44 -10.70
N LYS A 36 1.99 -0.93 -11.39
CA LYS A 36 2.61 -1.64 -12.52
C LYS A 36 3.20 -2.99 -12.12
N TYR A 37 3.76 -3.06 -10.91
CA TYR A 37 4.29 -4.31 -10.39
C TYR A 37 3.16 -5.28 -10.07
N LEU A 38 2.11 -4.81 -9.40
CA LEU A 38 0.93 -5.60 -9.09
C LEU A 38 0.28 -6.11 -10.37
N GLU A 39 0.04 -5.28 -11.39
CA GLU A 39 -0.54 -5.71 -12.67
C GLU A 39 0.26 -6.83 -13.36
N LYS A 40 1.59 -6.75 -13.32
CA LYS A 40 2.47 -7.69 -14.01
C LYS A 40 2.58 -9.06 -13.32
N HIS A 41 2.44 -9.12 -12.01
CA HIS A 41 2.75 -10.31 -11.21
C HIS A 41 1.53 -11.02 -10.61
N GLN A 42 0.35 -10.84 -11.21
CA GLN A 42 -0.90 -11.46 -10.76
C GLN A 42 -1.18 -12.84 -11.37
N THR A 43 -1.71 -13.74 -10.55
CA THR A 43 -2.43 -14.94 -10.99
C THR A 43 -3.78 -14.58 -11.62
N GLU A 44 -4.35 -15.44 -12.47
CA GLU A 44 -5.66 -15.21 -13.09
C GLU A 44 -6.81 -15.01 -12.08
N PHE A 45 -6.71 -15.64 -10.91
CA PHE A 45 -7.66 -15.45 -9.82
C PHE A 45 -7.55 -14.04 -9.21
N GLU A 46 -6.32 -13.57 -8.96
CA GLU A 46 -6.05 -12.23 -8.42
C GLU A 46 -6.44 -11.14 -9.40
N LYS A 47 -6.29 -11.37 -10.71
CA LYS A 47 -6.76 -10.43 -11.76
C LYS A 47 -8.23 -10.09 -11.60
N ARG A 48 -9.10 -11.06 -11.31
CA ARG A 48 -10.55 -10.78 -11.15
C ARG A 48 -10.84 -9.90 -9.94
N PHE A 49 -10.13 -10.12 -8.83
CA PHE A 49 -10.28 -9.31 -7.62
C PHE A 49 -9.67 -7.92 -7.80
N ILE A 50 -8.48 -7.84 -8.38
CA ILE A 50 -7.73 -6.60 -8.54
C ILE A 50 -8.31 -5.72 -9.67
N ASN A 51 -8.84 -6.31 -10.74
CA ASN A 51 -9.57 -5.57 -11.78
C ASN A 51 -10.86 -4.91 -11.24
N SER A 52 -11.31 -5.27 -10.04
CA SER A 52 -12.44 -4.58 -9.39
C SER A 52 -12.05 -3.28 -8.70
N PHE A 53 -10.75 -3.00 -8.54
CA PHE A 53 -10.25 -1.79 -7.91
C PHE A 53 -10.30 -0.60 -8.86
N ILE A 54 -10.67 0.56 -8.31
CA ILE A 54 -10.36 1.84 -8.92
C ILE A 54 -8.94 2.21 -8.53
N TRP A 55 -8.05 2.29 -9.50
CA TRP A 55 -6.64 2.61 -9.29
C TRP A 55 -6.36 4.09 -9.33
N TRP A 56 -5.84 4.63 -8.23
CA TRP A 56 -5.37 6.01 -8.14
C TRP A 56 -3.87 5.98 -7.85
N SER A 57 -3.10 5.80 -8.91
CA SER A 57 -1.66 5.70 -8.87
C SER A 57 -0.97 6.92 -9.49
N LYS A 58 0.28 7.17 -9.09
CA LYS A 58 1.23 8.00 -9.85
C LYS A 58 2.65 7.61 -9.45
N GLY A 59 3.39 7.04 -10.39
CA GLY A 59 4.78 6.67 -10.16
C GLY A 59 5.59 7.83 -9.58
N GLY A 60 6.33 7.54 -8.50
CA GLY A 60 7.16 8.52 -7.79
C GLY A 60 6.40 9.51 -6.90
N ALA A 61 5.07 9.47 -6.84
CA ALA A 61 4.31 10.33 -5.93
C ALA A 61 4.54 9.92 -4.48
N ASN A 62 4.81 10.91 -3.64
CA ASN A 62 4.85 10.74 -2.19
C ASN A 62 3.43 10.92 -1.59
N THR A 63 3.31 10.79 -0.27
CA THR A 63 2.03 10.91 0.44
C THR A 63 1.44 12.32 0.31
N SER A 64 2.28 13.36 0.30
CA SER A 64 1.85 14.76 0.13
C SER A 64 1.26 15.03 -1.26
N ASP A 65 1.93 14.55 -2.31
CA ASP A 65 1.45 14.66 -3.69
C ASP A 65 0.12 13.94 -3.88
N THR A 66 -0.01 12.76 -3.28
CA THR A 66 -1.23 11.95 -3.35
C THR A 66 -2.37 12.64 -2.62
N LEU A 67 -2.13 13.16 -1.42
CA LEU A 67 -3.11 13.93 -0.66
C LEU A 67 -3.66 15.13 -1.45
N LYS A 68 -2.78 15.93 -2.05
CA LYS A 68 -3.18 17.08 -2.88
C LYS A 68 -4.08 16.64 -4.03
N LYS A 69 -3.71 15.56 -4.73
CA LYS A 69 -4.49 15.01 -5.85
C LYS A 69 -5.84 14.47 -5.43
N VAL A 70 -5.88 13.73 -4.32
CA VAL A 70 -7.11 13.18 -3.76
C VAL A 70 -8.06 14.33 -3.42
N LYS A 71 -7.60 15.33 -2.66
CA LYS A 71 -8.42 16.51 -2.33
C LYS A 71 -8.99 17.22 -3.55
N LEU A 72 -8.21 17.34 -4.63
CA LEU A 72 -8.63 18.01 -5.85
C LEU A 72 -9.65 17.20 -6.68
N ARG A 73 -9.49 15.87 -6.73
CA ARG A 73 -10.18 15.04 -7.74
C ARG A 73 -11.17 14.05 -7.17
N PHE A 74 -11.30 13.95 -5.85
CA PHE A 74 -12.15 12.93 -5.22
C PHE A 74 -13.58 13.00 -5.77
N ASP A 75 -14.23 14.16 -5.65
CA ASP A 75 -15.63 14.35 -6.07
C ASP A 75 -15.84 14.16 -7.58
N GLN A 76 -14.79 14.36 -8.39
CA GLN A 76 -14.84 14.12 -9.84
C GLN A 76 -14.76 12.63 -10.20
N LYS A 77 -14.06 11.85 -9.37
CA LYS A 77 -13.79 10.42 -9.62
C LYS A 77 -14.73 9.49 -8.85
N THR A 78 -15.49 10.01 -7.89
CA THR A 78 -16.48 9.25 -7.12
C THR A 78 -17.90 9.68 -7.47
N LYS A 79 -18.85 8.76 -7.37
CA LYS A 79 -20.27 9.03 -7.58
C LYS A 79 -20.93 9.33 -6.24
N ALA A 80 -21.82 10.30 -6.22
CA ALA A 80 -22.67 10.56 -5.06
C ALA A 80 -23.46 9.28 -4.67
N ASN A 81 -23.71 9.11 -3.37
CA ASN A 81 -24.46 7.99 -2.79
C ASN A 81 -23.82 6.60 -3.00
N LYS A 82 -22.50 6.53 -3.21
CA LYS A 82 -21.73 5.29 -3.19
C LYS A 82 -20.81 5.25 -1.97
N SER A 83 -20.68 4.05 -1.40
CA SER A 83 -19.74 3.79 -0.30
C SER A 83 -18.42 3.27 -0.88
N TYR A 84 -17.31 3.79 -0.37
CA TYR A 84 -15.97 3.45 -0.85
C TYR A 84 -15.11 2.90 0.28
N THR A 85 -14.32 1.88 -0.03
CA THR A 85 -13.22 1.45 0.84
C THR A 85 -11.92 1.82 0.16
N VAL A 86 -11.14 2.68 0.80
CA VAL A 86 -9.89 3.22 0.26
C VAL A 86 -8.72 2.53 0.93
N TYR A 87 -7.98 1.76 0.15
CA TYR A 87 -6.74 1.12 0.54
C TYR A 87 -5.59 2.09 0.24
N VAL A 88 -4.83 2.47 1.27
CA VAL A 88 -3.73 3.44 1.15
C VAL A 88 -2.41 2.71 1.22
N TYR A 89 -1.70 2.64 0.09
CA TYR A 89 -0.43 1.94 -0.05
C TYR A 89 0.70 2.89 -0.49
N LEU A 90 1.02 3.82 0.41
CA LEU A 90 1.96 4.93 0.21
C LEU A 90 3.09 4.87 1.25
N GLY A 91 4.14 5.68 1.05
CA GLY A 91 5.28 5.80 1.97
C GLY A 91 6.62 5.39 1.38
N THR A 92 6.66 4.48 0.40
CA THR A 92 7.93 4.07 -0.25
C THR A 92 8.62 5.25 -0.92
N CYS A 93 7.90 6.02 -1.74
CA CYS A 93 8.43 7.23 -2.38
C CYS A 93 8.58 8.43 -1.42
N ASP A 94 8.11 8.33 -0.18
CA ASP A 94 8.39 9.30 0.88
C ASP A 94 9.72 8.99 1.60
N LEU A 95 10.08 7.71 1.74
CA LEU A 95 11.33 7.28 2.34
C LEU A 95 12.50 7.29 1.36
N THR A 96 12.22 7.08 0.07
CA THR A 96 13.25 7.01 -0.99
C THR A 96 12.96 7.94 -2.15
N LYS A 97 14.01 8.29 -2.89
CA LYS A 97 13.94 9.09 -4.11
C LYS A 97 14.80 8.45 -5.19
N LEU A 98 14.39 8.63 -6.44
CA LEU A 98 15.21 8.34 -7.60
C LEU A 98 16.16 9.52 -7.83
N ASN A 99 17.47 9.25 -7.96
CA ASN A 99 18.46 10.26 -8.31
C ASN A 99 18.55 10.43 -9.85
N THR A 100 19.44 11.33 -10.30
CA THR A 100 19.66 11.61 -11.73
C THR A 100 20.17 10.41 -12.52
N ASP A 101 20.85 9.48 -11.84
CA ASP A 101 21.46 8.29 -12.44
C ASP A 101 20.47 7.11 -12.51
N GLY A 102 19.20 7.32 -12.13
CA GLY A 102 18.18 6.28 -12.12
C GLY A 102 18.33 5.27 -10.97
N LEU A 103 19.10 5.61 -9.95
CA LEU A 103 19.25 4.84 -8.72
C LEU A 103 18.31 5.37 -7.64
N ILE A 104 17.97 4.52 -6.67
CA ILE A 104 17.26 4.97 -5.48
C ILE A 104 18.23 5.22 -4.33
N GLU A 105 17.93 6.20 -3.52
CA GLU A 105 18.59 6.48 -2.25
C GLU A 105 17.58 6.94 -1.21
N LEU A 106 17.96 6.91 0.07
CA LEU A 106 17.14 7.47 1.14
C LEU A 106 16.93 8.98 0.94
N ARG A 107 15.71 9.44 1.21
CA ARG A 107 15.40 10.88 1.27
C ARG A 107 15.92 11.52 2.54
N SER A 108 15.83 10.78 3.65
CA SER A 108 16.29 11.21 4.97
C SER A 108 16.71 9.97 5.76
N ARG A 109 17.70 10.16 6.63
CA ARG A 109 18.11 9.18 7.64
C ARG A 109 17.44 9.42 9.00
N ASP A 110 16.76 10.55 9.16
CA ASP A 110 16.13 10.98 10.41
C ASP A 110 14.68 10.47 10.51
N GLU A 111 14.27 10.03 11.71
CA GLU A 111 12.91 9.59 12.03
C GLU A 111 11.87 10.71 11.89
N THR A 112 12.27 11.98 11.84
CA THR A 112 11.37 13.10 11.54
C THR A 112 10.57 12.88 10.25
N ILE A 113 11.15 12.21 9.23
CA ILE A 113 10.42 11.87 8.00
C ILE A 113 9.20 10.99 8.27
N VAL A 114 9.29 10.08 9.24
CA VAL A 114 8.17 9.20 9.61
C VAL A 114 7.05 10.00 10.25
N ALA A 115 7.38 10.99 11.08
CA ALA A 115 6.39 11.89 11.68
C ALA A 115 5.67 12.72 10.59
N GLU A 116 6.39 13.24 9.61
CA GLU A 116 5.82 13.97 8.47
C GLU A 116 4.88 13.11 7.63
N ILE A 117 5.31 11.90 7.26
CA ILE A 117 4.49 10.94 6.50
C ILE A 117 3.23 10.57 7.30
N THR A 118 3.38 10.34 8.60
CA THR A 118 2.26 9.99 9.48
C THR A 118 1.25 11.14 9.58
N ALA A 119 1.72 12.38 9.74
CA ALA A 119 0.85 13.55 9.78
C ALA A 119 0.05 13.70 8.48
N LYS A 120 0.70 13.51 7.32
CA LYS A 120 0.03 13.58 6.01
C LYS A 120 -0.93 12.41 5.78
N SER A 121 -0.58 11.22 6.24
CA SER A 121 -1.46 10.05 6.23
C SER A 121 -2.70 10.28 7.09
N LYS A 122 -2.55 10.87 8.28
CA LYS A 122 -3.68 11.24 9.14
C LYS A 122 -4.58 12.28 8.47
N GLU A 123 -3.99 13.31 7.86
CA GLU A 123 -4.73 14.34 7.10
C GLU A 123 -5.53 13.73 5.94
N LEU A 124 -4.92 12.78 5.21
CA LEU A 124 -5.58 12.02 4.15
C LEU A 124 -6.75 11.18 4.68
N SER A 125 -6.53 10.46 5.77
CA SER A 125 -7.56 9.63 6.41
C SER A 125 -8.76 10.48 6.83
N HIS A 126 -8.53 11.60 7.53
CA HIS A 126 -9.60 12.51 7.95
C HIS A 126 -10.39 13.04 6.75
N PHE A 127 -9.72 13.42 5.66
CA PHE A 127 -10.39 13.87 4.45
C PHE A 127 -11.26 12.76 3.82
N LEU A 128 -10.76 11.53 3.72
CA LEU A 128 -11.51 10.42 3.13
C LEU A 128 -12.69 10.00 4.02
N ILE A 129 -12.50 9.98 5.34
CA ILE A 129 -13.57 9.69 6.31
C ILE A 129 -14.66 10.76 6.25
N SER A 130 -14.30 12.05 6.11
CA SER A 130 -15.30 13.12 5.95
C SER A 130 -16.08 13.02 4.63
N LYS A 131 -15.56 12.26 3.65
CA LYS A 131 -16.26 11.88 2.42
C LYS A 131 -17.05 10.57 2.54
N GLY A 132 -17.18 10.01 3.74
CA GLY A 132 -17.93 8.77 4.00
C GLY A 132 -17.18 7.50 3.56
N CYS A 133 -15.86 7.55 3.39
CA CYS A 133 -15.07 6.37 3.05
C CYS A 133 -14.68 5.57 4.29
N HIS A 134 -14.54 4.25 4.11
CA HIS A 134 -13.74 3.41 5.01
C HIS A 134 -12.27 3.46 4.55
N VAL A 135 -11.32 3.61 5.47
CA VAL A 135 -9.89 3.80 5.13
C VAL A 135 -9.06 2.67 5.74
N ILE A 136 -8.23 2.03 4.90
CA ILE A 136 -7.32 0.96 5.30
C ILE A 136 -5.92 1.27 4.77
N PHE A 137 -5.01 1.68 5.64
CA PHE A 137 -3.58 1.73 5.38
C PHE A 137 -3.01 0.32 5.26
N LEU A 138 -2.26 0.10 4.18
CA LEU A 138 -1.51 -1.12 3.93
C LEU A 138 -0.07 -0.93 4.39
N GLN A 139 0.51 -2.00 4.95
CA GLN A 139 1.91 -1.97 5.36
C GLN A 139 2.83 -1.83 4.16
N ILE A 140 3.87 -1.04 4.35
CA ILE A 140 4.97 -0.90 3.41
C ILE A 140 5.86 -2.14 3.56
N PRO A 141 6.09 -2.90 2.46
CA PRO A 141 6.95 -4.06 2.50
C PRO A 141 8.40 -3.61 2.68
N TYR A 142 9.23 -4.48 3.23
CA TYR A 142 10.67 -4.24 3.16
C TYR A 142 11.13 -4.36 1.71
N TYR A 143 12.04 -3.50 1.32
CA TYR A 143 12.74 -3.56 0.05
C TYR A 143 14.17 -3.08 0.26
N SER A 144 15.05 -3.44 -0.68
CA SER A 144 16.47 -3.17 -0.59
C SER A 144 16.89 -2.20 -1.70
N ILE A 145 17.44 -1.06 -1.27
CA ILE A 145 18.13 -0.06 -2.09
C ILE A 145 19.34 -0.73 -2.77
N ALA A 146 20.12 -1.52 -2.02
CA ALA A 146 21.27 -2.22 -2.58
C ALA A 146 20.87 -3.18 -3.71
N LYS A 147 19.84 -3.99 -3.49
CA LYS A 147 19.33 -4.92 -4.51
C LYS A 147 18.80 -4.16 -5.74
N TRP A 148 17.99 -3.12 -5.53
CA TRP A 148 17.44 -2.31 -6.62
C TRP A 148 18.55 -1.67 -7.47
N ASN A 149 19.54 -1.06 -6.81
CA ASN A 149 20.64 -0.38 -7.49
C ASN A 149 21.58 -1.37 -8.21
N LYS A 150 21.80 -2.56 -7.62
CA LYS A 150 22.58 -3.63 -8.26
C LYS A 150 21.95 -4.13 -9.56
N GLU A 151 20.62 -4.33 -9.57
CA GLU A 151 19.87 -4.71 -10.77
C GLU A 151 19.93 -3.64 -11.88
N ARG A 152 20.22 -2.39 -11.53
CA ARG A 152 20.37 -1.24 -12.44
C ARG A 152 21.80 -1.01 -12.93
N GLY A 153 22.74 -1.89 -12.60
CA GLY A 153 24.02 -2.00 -13.30
C GLY A 153 25.16 -1.14 -12.78
N GLN A 154 25.14 -0.66 -11.52
CA GLN A 154 26.29 0.04 -10.94
C GLN A 154 27.14 -0.88 -10.03
N GLN A 155 28.40 -1.10 -10.42
CA GLN A 155 29.38 -1.98 -9.77
C GLN A 155 30.46 -1.20 -8.99
N ALA A 156 30.16 -0.01 -8.47
CA ALA A 156 31.11 0.66 -7.58
C ALA A 156 30.96 0.09 -6.17
N GLN A 157 32.01 -0.58 -5.65
CA GLN A 157 32.03 -1.19 -4.31
C GLN A 157 31.59 -0.20 -3.20
N GLN A 158 31.99 1.07 -3.32
CA GLN A 158 31.59 2.14 -2.39
C GLN A 158 30.08 2.43 -2.42
N LEU A 159 29.43 2.28 -3.57
CA LEU A 159 27.99 2.48 -3.74
C LEU A 159 27.20 1.29 -3.17
N GLU A 160 27.76 0.09 -3.24
CA GLU A 160 27.22 -1.12 -2.60
C GLU A 160 27.26 -0.99 -1.08
N GLU A 161 28.40 -0.59 -0.50
CA GLU A 161 28.54 -0.36 0.95
C GLU A 161 27.57 0.72 1.46
N LYS A 162 27.48 1.87 0.76
CA LYS A 162 26.50 2.92 1.08
C LYS A 162 25.07 2.38 1.04
N SER A 163 24.72 1.63 0.00
CA SER A 163 23.36 1.10 -0.17
C SER A 163 22.98 0.08 0.91
N ILE A 164 23.94 -0.73 1.37
CA ILE A 164 23.74 -1.69 2.47
C ILE A 164 23.50 -0.95 3.81
N GLU A 165 24.21 0.14 4.05
CA GLU A 165 23.97 0.98 5.23
C GLU A 165 22.58 1.63 5.17
N GLU A 166 22.19 2.15 4.01
CA GLU A 166 20.86 2.73 3.79
C GLU A 166 19.74 1.70 4.00
N ASP A 167 19.94 0.44 3.60
CA ASP A 167 18.97 -0.64 3.86
C ASP A 167 18.68 -0.83 5.34
N LYS A 168 19.71 -0.79 6.20
CA LYS A 168 19.54 -0.94 7.65
C LYS A 168 18.70 0.20 8.24
N ILE A 169 18.89 1.41 7.75
CA ILE A 169 18.13 2.59 8.18
C ILE A 169 16.70 2.50 7.63
N LEU A 170 16.55 2.15 6.36
CA LEU A 170 15.26 2.00 5.69
C LEU A 170 14.35 1.00 6.42
N ILE A 171 14.89 -0.16 6.82
CA ILE A 171 14.13 -1.18 7.57
C ILE A 171 13.56 -0.58 8.86
N LYS A 172 14.37 0.14 9.64
CA LYS A 172 13.93 0.80 10.88
C LYS A 172 12.83 1.84 10.61
N LEU A 173 13.01 2.67 9.58
CA LEU A 173 12.02 3.67 9.19
C LEU A 173 10.70 3.01 8.75
N ILE A 174 10.77 1.91 7.99
CA ILE A 174 9.59 1.13 7.58
C ILE A 174 8.88 0.53 8.80
N ASP A 175 9.62 -0.03 9.76
CA ASP A 175 9.03 -0.59 10.98
C ASP A 175 8.28 0.47 11.79
N THR A 176 8.94 1.60 12.05
CA THR A 176 8.33 2.72 12.77
C THR A 176 7.12 3.26 12.02
N LEU A 177 7.22 3.44 10.70
CA LEU A 177 6.12 3.94 9.88
C LEU A 177 4.95 2.96 9.87
N ASN A 178 5.18 1.66 9.66
CA ASN A 178 4.13 0.65 9.70
C ASN A 178 3.44 0.61 11.07
N SER A 179 4.20 0.74 12.17
CA SER A 179 3.63 0.85 13.51
C SER A 179 2.71 2.05 13.64
N LYS A 180 3.09 3.23 13.10
CA LYS A 180 2.24 4.43 13.12
C LYS A 180 1.01 4.29 12.23
N LEU A 181 1.16 3.78 11.01
CA LEU A 181 0.05 3.55 10.09
C LEU A 181 -0.99 2.57 10.66
N ASN A 182 -0.56 1.55 11.39
CA ASN A 182 -1.47 0.63 12.08
C ASN A 182 -2.40 1.36 13.06
N THR A 183 -1.94 2.41 13.72
CA THR A 183 -2.77 3.20 14.65
C THR A 183 -3.79 4.08 13.96
N LEU A 184 -3.64 4.33 12.66
CA LEU A 184 -4.56 5.14 11.85
C LEU A 184 -5.69 4.31 11.23
N ASN A 185 -5.59 2.98 11.28
CA ASN A 185 -6.61 2.11 10.72
C ASN A 185 -7.85 2.05 11.61
N THR A 186 -9.01 2.12 10.97
CA THR A 186 -10.32 1.91 11.62
C THR A 186 -10.64 0.44 11.86
N GLY A 187 -9.67 -0.47 11.65
CA GLY A 187 -9.80 -1.92 11.76
C GLY A 187 -8.45 -2.65 11.71
N ARG A 188 -8.47 -3.97 11.49
CA ARG A 188 -7.23 -4.77 11.41
C ARG A 188 -6.43 -4.41 10.15
N THR A 189 -5.20 -3.93 10.33
CA THR A 189 -4.26 -3.75 9.22
C THR A 189 -3.85 -5.09 8.61
N PRO A 190 -3.93 -5.26 7.27
CA PRO A 190 -3.31 -6.39 6.59
C PRO A 190 -1.78 -6.35 6.78
N ILE A 191 -1.19 -7.43 7.30
CA ILE A 191 0.25 -7.52 7.58
C ILE A 191 0.93 -8.26 6.42
N PHE A 192 1.24 -7.53 5.34
CA PHE A 192 1.82 -8.13 4.13
C PHE A 192 3.11 -8.93 4.39
N ASN A 193 3.98 -8.46 5.28
CA ASN A 193 5.25 -9.14 5.55
C ASN A 193 5.08 -10.50 6.26
N LYS A 194 4.06 -10.68 7.13
CA LYS A 194 3.79 -11.99 7.77
C LYS A 194 3.04 -12.93 6.85
N ASP A 195 2.20 -12.40 5.97
CA ASP A 195 1.44 -13.23 5.02
C ASP A 195 2.35 -13.74 3.89
N LEU A 196 3.40 -13.01 3.50
CA LEU A 196 4.46 -13.51 2.61
C LEU A 196 5.32 -14.60 3.26
N GLN A 197 5.66 -14.47 4.56
CA GLN A 197 6.38 -15.53 5.29
C GLN A 197 5.53 -16.80 5.48
N LYS A 198 4.22 -16.67 5.70
CA LYS A 198 3.31 -17.83 5.78
C LYS A 198 3.07 -18.49 4.43
N ALA A 199 2.96 -17.72 3.35
CA ALA A 199 2.87 -18.26 1.99
C ALA A 199 4.18 -18.98 1.58
N GLY A 200 5.32 -18.61 2.17
CA GLY A 200 6.60 -19.33 2.04
C GLY A 200 6.74 -20.59 2.90
N HIS A 201 5.71 -21.01 3.65
CA HIS A 201 5.73 -22.25 4.45
C HIS A 201 4.70 -23.30 4.00
N THR A 202 3.98 -23.06 2.90
CA THR A 202 3.03 -24.02 2.32
C THR A 202 3.33 -24.43 0.88
N SER A 203 4.54 -24.15 0.39
CA SER A 203 5.06 -24.85 -0.79
C SER A 203 6.17 -25.78 -0.31
N GLY A 204 5.80 -27.04 -0.13
CA GLY A 204 6.77 -28.10 0.09
C GLY A 204 7.82 -28.08 -1.01
N VAL A 205 9.08 -28.05 -0.59
CA VAL A 205 10.14 -28.71 -1.33
C VAL A 205 10.48 -29.94 -0.49
N VAL A 206 9.95 -31.06 -0.97
CA VAL A 206 10.50 -32.38 -0.73
C VAL A 206 11.82 -32.43 -1.50
N ALA A 207 12.87 -32.89 -0.81
CA ALA A 207 14.23 -33.19 -1.28
C ALA A 207 15.13 -32.00 -1.66
#